data_AF-A0A8J6P149-F1
#
_entry.id   AF-A0A8J6P149-F1
#
_cell.length_a   1.000
_cell.length_b   1.000
_cell.length_c   1.000
_cell.angle_alpha   90.00
_cell.angle_beta   90.00
_cell.angle_gamma   90.00
#
_symmetry.space_group_name_H-M   'P 1'
#
loop_
_entity.id
_entity.type
_entity.pdbx_description
1 polymer ?
#
loop_
_entity_poly.entity_id
_entity_poly.type
_entity_poly.pdbx_seq_one_letter_code
_entity_poly.pdbx_strand_id
1 'polypeptide(L)'
;MSNMFCFQCQQTSGNKGCVRTGVCRKQPETANLQDDLIYELIRLTEAAEETQNYTKTAERLMIDRLFTTLINDNYLFIFDTSKGSIYRFPWQV
;
A
#
# COMPACT_ATOMS: atom_id res chain seq x y z
N MET A 1 16.82 -8.53 12.10
CA MET A 1 15.78 -8.81 11.10
C MET A 1 14.71 -7.76 11.21
N SER A 2 14.47 -7.01 10.15
CA SER A 2 13.21 -6.30 9.89
C SER A 2 12.10 -7.35 9.88
N ASN A 3 11.33 -7.45 10.97
CA ASN A 3 10.13 -8.29 10.99
C ASN A 3 9.01 -7.58 10.21
N MET A 4 8.07 -8.34 9.67
CA MET A 4 6.86 -7.82 9.01
C MET A 4 5.62 -8.54 9.53
N PHE A 5 4.44 -8.00 9.25
CA PHE A 5 3.19 -8.75 9.36
C PHE A 5 2.26 -8.35 8.21
N CYS A 6 1.90 -9.30 7.34
CA CYS A 6 0.98 -9.03 6.24
C CYS A 6 0.00 -10.18 6.02
N PHE A 7 -1.29 -9.86 6.01
CA PHE A 7 -2.41 -10.80 5.90
C PHE A 7 -3.43 -10.46 4.80
N GLN A 8 -3.09 -9.56 3.87
CA GLN A 8 -4.07 -8.98 2.94
C GLN A 8 -4.57 -9.93 1.85
N CYS A 9 -3.79 -10.96 1.48
CA CYS A 9 -4.12 -11.84 0.37
C CYS A 9 -4.54 -13.24 0.85
N GLN A 10 -5.28 -13.95 0.01
CA GLN A 10 -5.71 -15.32 0.31
C GLN A 10 -4.54 -16.30 0.51
N GLN A 11 -3.40 -16.05 -0.14
CA GLN A 11 -2.24 -16.93 -0.13
C GLN A 11 -1.33 -16.75 1.10
N THR A 12 -1.78 -16.08 2.15
CA THR A 12 -0.95 -15.81 3.34
C THR A 12 -0.45 -17.08 4.00
N SER A 13 0.74 -17.01 4.61
CA SER A 13 1.36 -18.16 5.26
C SER A 13 0.43 -18.75 6.33
N GLY A 14 0.10 -20.04 6.16
CA GLY A 14 -0.78 -20.78 7.06
C GLY A 14 -2.19 -20.19 7.21
N ASN A 15 -2.65 -19.38 6.25
CA ASN A 15 -3.92 -18.64 6.33
C ASN A 15 -4.05 -17.77 7.59
N LYS A 16 -2.91 -17.23 8.08
CA LYS A 16 -2.84 -16.36 9.27
C LYS A 16 -2.14 -15.05 8.96
N GLY A 17 -0.96 -15.12 8.37
CA GLY A 17 -0.16 -13.92 8.09
C GLY A 17 1.30 -14.25 7.78
N CYS A 18 1.90 -13.45 6.90
CA CYS A 18 3.31 -13.56 6.55
C CYS A 18 4.14 -12.73 7.54
N VAL A 19 5.08 -13.37 8.26
CA VAL A 19 5.89 -12.72 9.32
C VAL A 19 7.38 -12.52 8.98
N ARG A 20 7.86 -13.15 7.91
CA ARG A 20 9.27 -13.08 7.48
C ARG A 20 9.42 -12.64 6.03
N THR A 21 8.60 -13.17 5.14
CA THR A 21 8.52 -12.77 3.74
C THR A 21 7.13 -13.13 3.25
N GLY A 22 6.55 -12.33 2.36
CA GLY A 22 5.26 -12.63 1.74
C GLY A 22 5.34 -13.87 0.86
N VAL A 23 4.28 -14.68 0.84
CA VAL A 23 4.12 -15.76 -0.15
C VAL A 23 4.08 -15.19 -1.57
N CYS A 24 3.55 -13.97 -1.72
CA CYS A 24 3.62 -13.13 -2.91
C CYS A 24 4.99 -12.45 -3.13
N ARG A 25 6.04 -12.91 -2.44
CA ARG A 25 7.43 -12.39 -2.51
C ARG A 25 7.63 -10.98 -1.99
N LYS A 26 6.65 -10.41 -1.28
CA LYS A 26 6.81 -9.11 -0.60
C LYS A 26 7.93 -9.19 0.45
N GLN A 27 8.94 -8.34 0.32
CA GLN A 27 10.02 -8.23 1.31
C GLN A 27 9.56 -7.46 2.55
N PRO A 28 10.12 -7.74 3.75
CA PRO A 28 9.78 -7.00 4.96
C PRO A 28 9.94 -5.49 4.83
N GLU A 29 10.97 -5.03 4.13
CA GLU A 29 11.22 -3.61 3.91
C GLU A 29 10.07 -2.98 3.13
N THR A 30 9.61 -3.64 2.06
CA THR A 30 8.46 -3.20 1.28
C THR A 30 7.16 -3.26 2.09
N ALA A 31 6.97 -4.29 2.91
CA ALA A 31 5.81 -4.42 3.78
C ALA A 31 5.74 -3.25 4.77
N ASN A 32 6.86 -2.94 5.43
CA ASN A 32 6.93 -1.86 6.40
C ASN A 32 6.75 -0.48 5.74
N LEU A 33 7.30 -0.26 4.54
CA LEU A 33 7.03 0.98 3.78
C LEU A 33 5.56 1.14 3.38
N GLN A 34 4.86 0.03 3.13
CA GLN A 34 3.42 0.07 2.88
C GLN A 34 2.65 0.38 4.16
N ASP A 35 3.06 -0.16 5.31
CA ASP A 35 2.46 0.16 6.60
C ASP A 35 2.66 1.65 6.96
N ASP A 36 3.87 2.18 6.77
CA ASP A 36 4.17 3.61 6.95
C ASP A 36 3.33 4.49 6.02
N LEU A 37 3.17 4.08 4.75
CA LEU A 37 2.32 4.80 3.80
C LEU A 37 0.87 4.82 4.26
N ILE A 38 0.31 3.70 4.72
CA ILE A 38 -1.06 3.65 5.25
C ILE A 38 -1.20 4.53 6.49
N TYR A 39 -0.21 4.53 7.38
CA TYR A 39 -0.20 5.39 8.56
C TYR A 39 -0.27 6.88 8.19
N GLU A 40 0.52 7.33 7.22
CA GLU A 40 0.48 8.72 6.75
C GLU A 40 -0.85 9.07 6.04
N LEU A 41 -1.48 8.13 5.34
CA LEU A 41 -2.82 8.33 4.77
C LEU A 41 -3.89 8.46 5.86
N ILE A 42 -3.81 7.69 6.95
CA ILE A 42 -4.71 7.85 8.09
C ILE A 42 -4.57 9.25 8.68
N ARG A 43 -3.33 9.70 8.93
CA ARG A 43 -3.04 11.06 9.43
C ARG A 43 -3.54 12.16 8.49
N LEU A 44 -3.43 11.96 7.18
CA LEU A 44 -3.98 12.89 6.19
C LEU A 44 -5.51 12.98 6.30
N THR A 45 -6.18 11.86 6.56
CA THR A 45 -7.64 11.81 6.75
C THR A 45 -8.02 12.55 8.01
N GLU A 46 -7.35 12.27 9.13
CA GLU A 46 -7.58 12.93 10.42
C GLU A 46 -7.40 14.45 10.31
N ALA A 47 -6.33 14.92 9.66
CA ALA A 47 -6.10 16.34 9.44
C ALA A 47 -7.18 16.99 8.55
N ALA A 48 -7.67 16.27 7.53
CA ALA A 48 -8.76 16.75 6.68
C ALA A 48 -10.09 16.84 7.45
N GLU A 49 -10.36 15.89 8.34
CA GLU A 49 -11.53 15.89 9.23
C GLU A 49 -11.47 17.03 10.25
N GLU A 50 -10.33 17.22 10.92
CA GLU A 50 -10.14 18.30 11.90
C GLU A 50 -10.34 19.69 11.30
N THR A 51 -9.87 19.88 10.06
CA THR A 51 -9.96 21.16 9.35
C THR A 51 -11.24 21.30 8.51
N GLN A 52 -12.06 20.26 8.41
CA GLN A 52 -13.20 20.16 7.48
C GLN A 52 -12.82 20.52 6.04
N ASN A 53 -11.57 20.26 5.64
CA ASN A 53 -11.01 20.65 4.36
C ASN A 53 -10.70 19.43 3.49
N TYR A 54 -11.72 18.97 2.77
CA TYR A 54 -11.62 17.88 1.82
C TYR A 54 -11.24 18.44 0.45
N THR A 55 -9.96 18.36 0.12
CA THR A 55 -9.48 18.77 -1.21
C THR A 55 -9.54 17.60 -2.19
N LYS A 56 -9.91 17.89 -3.44
CA LYS A 56 -9.84 16.88 -4.53
C LYS A 56 -8.44 16.27 -4.65
N THR A 57 -7.39 17.04 -4.34
CA THR A 57 -6.01 16.54 -4.35
C THR A 57 -5.79 15.48 -3.27
N ALA A 58 -6.31 15.69 -2.07
CA ALA A 58 -6.20 14.72 -0.98
C ALA A 58 -6.98 13.44 -1.29
N GLU A 59 -8.24 13.55 -1.74
CA GLU A 59 -9.05 12.40 -2.19
C GLU A 59 -8.32 11.58 -3.25
N ARG A 60 -7.70 12.29 -4.19
CA ARG A 60 -6.97 11.68 -5.28
C ARG A 60 -5.72 10.95 -4.81
N LEU A 61 -4.93 11.59 -3.94
CA LEU A 61 -3.77 10.96 -3.30
C LEU A 61 -4.18 9.72 -2.50
N MET A 62 -5.31 9.75 -1.78
CA MET A 62 -5.81 8.57 -1.06
C MET A 62 -5.98 7.38 -1.99
N ILE A 63 -6.70 7.56 -3.10
CA ILE A 63 -6.98 6.48 -4.05
C ILE A 63 -5.67 5.97 -4.67
N ASP A 64 -4.84 6.87 -5.19
CA ASP A 64 -3.59 6.48 -5.86
C ASP A 64 -2.64 5.71 -4.93
N ARG A 65 -2.54 6.12 -3.65
CA ARG A 65 -1.66 5.49 -2.67
C ARG A 65 -2.22 4.20 -2.10
N LEU A 66 -3.53 4.10 -1.87
CA LEU A 66 -4.18 2.84 -1.48
C LEU A 66 -4.01 1.78 -2.56
N PHE A 67 -4.18 2.12 -3.84
CA PHE A 67 -3.93 1.17 -4.93
C PHE A 67 -2.46 0.71 -5.00
N THR A 68 -1.53 1.55 -4.54
CA THR A 68 -0.11 1.21 -4.47
C THR A 68 0.21 0.13 -3.44
N THR A 69 -0.65 -0.10 -2.44
CA THR A 69 -0.45 -1.16 -1.43
C THR A 69 -1.01 -2.53 -1.87
N LEU A 70 -1.80 -2.55 -2.95
CA LEU A 70 -2.25 -3.79 -3.59
C LEU A 70 -1.11 -4.39 -4.41
N ILE A 71 -0.36 -5.34 -3.82
CA ILE A 71 0.65 -6.12 -4.55
C ILE A 71 0.04 -7.43 -5.04
N ASN A 72 0.38 -7.80 -6.28
CA ASN A 72 0.25 -9.18 -6.78
C ASN A 72 1.59 -9.66 -7.37
N ASP A 73 2.02 -10.83 -6.88
CA ASP A 73 3.14 -11.71 -7.27
C ASP A 73 4.54 -11.15 -7.51
N ASN A 74 4.71 -9.96 -8.12
CA ASN A 74 6.00 -9.30 -8.41
C ASN A 74 5.88 -7.81 -8.82
N TYR A 75 4.71 -7.17 -8.68
CA TYR A 75 4.48 -5.84 -9.26
C TYR A 75 3.92 -4.83 -8.27
N LEU A 76 4.45 -3.61 -8.33
CA LEU A 76 3.86 -2.43 -7.72
C LEU A 76 2.90 -1.80 -8.73
N PHE A 77 1.66 -1.56 -8.32
CA PHE A 77 0.67 -0.86 -9.15
C PHE A 77 0.58 0.59 -8.70
N ILE A 78 0.98 1.54 -9.53
CA ILE A 78 0.68 2.96 -9.28
C ILE A 78 -0.54 3.29 -10.11
N PHE A 79 -1.66 3.56 -9.44
CA PHE A 79 -2.80 4.17 -10.11
C PHE A 79 -2.57 5.67 -10.20
N ASP A 80 -2.74 6.24 -11.38
CA ASP A 80 -2.76 7.68 -11.61
C ASP A 80 -4.16 8.08 -12.08
N THR A 81 -5.03 8.28 -11.11
CA THR A 81 -5.72 9.56 -10.97
C THR A 81 -6.07 10.37 -12.22
N SER A 82 -5.09 11.18 -12.65
CA SER A 82 -5.21 12.23 -13.66
C SER A 82 -5.32 11.64 -15.03
N LYS A 83 -4.70 10.49 -15.20
CA LYS A 83 -4.55 9.83 -16.48
C LYS A 83 -5.50 8.64 -16.59
N GLY A 84 -6.26 8.33 -15.53
CA GLY A 84 -7.11 7.14 -15.45
C GLY A 84 -6.33 5.85 -15.74
N SER A 85 -5.02 5.83 -15.43
CA SER A 85 -4.10 4.81 -15.91
C SER A 85 -3.47 4.07 -14.74
N ILE A 86 -3.31 2.75 -14.90
CA ILE A 86 -2.59 1.91 -13.94
C ILE A 86 -1.20 1.64 -14.51
N TYR A 87 -0.18 2.06 -13.78
CA TYR A 87 1.21 1.76 -14.09
C TYR A 87 1.64 0.54 -13.30
N ARG A 88 2.18 -0.45 -14.01
CA ARG A 88 2.67 -1.70 -13.44
C ARG A 88 4.19 -1.68 -13.48
N PHE A 89 4.83 -1.61 -12.32
CA PHE A 89 6.29 -1.65 -12.21
C PHE A 89 6.74 -3.03 -11.72
N PRO A 90 7.58 -3.75 -12.49
CA PRO A 90 8.20 -4.97 -11.98
C PRO A 90 9.12 -4.62 -10.83
N TRP A 91 9.00 -5.35 -9.72
CA TRP A 91 10.04 -5.37 -8.69
C TRP A 91 11.23 -6.16 -9.25
N GLN A 92 12.14 -5.47 -9.95
CA GLN A 92 13.50 -5.95 -10.19
C GLN A 92 14.43 -5.12 -9.31
N VAL A 93 14.80 -5.71 -8.18
CA VAL A 93 16.16 -5.57 -7.61
C VAL A 93 16.87 -6.87 -7.91
#